data_AF-A0A545BC71-F1
#
_entry.id   AF-A0A545BC71-F1
#
_cell.length_a   1.000
_cell.length_b   1.000
_cell.length_c   1.000
_cell.angle_alpha   90.00
_cell.angle_beta   90.00
_cell.angle_gamma   90.00
#
_symmetry.space_group_name_H-M   'P 1'
#
loop_
_entity.id
_entity.type
_entity.pdbx_description
1 polymer ?
#
loop_
_entity_poly.entity_id
_entity_poly.type
_entity_poly.pdbx_seq_one_letter_code
_entity_poly.pdbx_strand_id
1 'polypeptide(L)'
;MPLQSKAFQRWLHGVAPDASTADVCRIAGIKRTTLAQQLVRGKVAESTLVSISRGFNINPVQALSTFDLYADLRGDPIPPTPCELVSQVATIDLLRAVVDRSEPGSAPAPRLSE
;
A
#
# COMPACT_ATOMS: atom_id res chain seq x y z
N MET A 1 -10.85 5.44 -4.48
CA MET A 1 -12.25 5.79 -4.13
C MET A 1 -12.43 5.74 -2.61
N PRO A 2 -13.25 6.60 -1.98
CA PRO A 2 -13.39 6.60 -0.53
C PRO A 2 -14.18 5.38 -0.01
N LEU A 3 -13.73 4.82 1.11
CA LEU A 3 -14.38 3.76 1.86
C LEU A 3 -15.62 4.28 2.59
N GLN A 4 -16.64 3.44 2.72
CA GLN A 4 -17.80 3.76 3.56
C GLN A 4 -17.40 3.77 5.04
N SER A 5 -17.68 4.88 5.73
CA SER A 5 -17.34 5.08 7.15
C SER A 5 -17.80 3.94 8.07
N LYS A 6 -19.03 3.44 7.91
CA LYS A 6 -19.58 2.35 8.74
C LYS A 6 -18.83 1.03 8.56
N ALA A 7 -18.46 0.69 7.32
CA ALA A 7 -17.63 -0.48 7.05
C ALA A 7 -16.23 -0.29 7.65
N PHE A 8 -15.66 0.90 7.51
CA PHE A 8 -14.36 1.25 8.08
C PHE A 8 -14.35 1.16 9.61
N GLN A 9 -15.37 1.66 10.30
CA GLN A 9 -15.48 1.57 11.76
C GLN A 9 -15.57 0.11 12.23
N ARG A 10 -16.30 -0.73 11.51
CA ARG A 10 -16.39 -2.18 11.82
C ARG A 10 -15.04 -2.86 11.65
N TRP A 11 -14.35 -2.57 10.55
CA TRP A 11 -12.99 -3.06 10.31
C TRP A 11 -12.05 -2.60 11.43
N LEU A 12 -12.08 -1.30 11.78
CA LEU A 12 -11.22 -0.73 12.81
C LEU A 12 -11.43 -1.38 14.18
N HIS A 13 -12.68 -1.61 14.57
CA HIS A 13 -13.03 -2.32 15.80
C HIS A 13 -12.54 -3.77 15.79
N GLY A 14 -12.48 -4.42 14.62
CA GLY A 14 -11.95 -5.78 14.50
C GLY A 14 -10.43 -5.86 14.68
N VAL A 15 -9.68 -4.88 14.16
CA VAL A 15 -8.21 -4.90 14.18
C VAL A 15 -7.60 -4.25 15.42
N ALA A 16 -8.33 -3.35 16.08
CA ALA A 16 -7.86 -2.61 17.24
C ALA A 16 -9.00 -2.40 18.26
N PRO A 17 -9.56 -3.48 18.83
CA PRO A 17 -10.75 -3.42 19.71
C PRO A 17 -10.51 -2.59 20.98
N ASP A 18 -9.32 -2.68 21.55
CA ASP A 18 -8.96 -2.02 22.82
C ASP A 18 -8.29 -0.65 22.62
N ALA A 19 -8.04 -0.25 21.36
CA ALA A 19 -7.35 1.00 21.08
C ALA A 19 -8.34 2.17 21.04
N SER A 20 -8.03 3.24 21.77
CA SER A 20 -8.79 4.48 21.62
C SER A 20 -8.58 5.07 20.22
N THR A 21 -9.54 5.85 19.72
CA THR A 21 -9.38 6.58 18.44
C THR A 21 -8.18 7.53 18.47
N ALA A 22 -7.82 8.05 19.64
CA ALA A 22 -6.63 8.87 19.81
C ALA A 22 -5.34 8.06 19.64
N ASP A 23 -5.29 6.84 20.19
CA ASP A 23 -4.16 5.93 20.03
C ASP A 23 -4.00 5.48 18.58
N VAL A 24 -5.11 5.09 17.93
CA VAL A 24 -5.11 4.73 16.50
C VAL A 24 -4.54 5.86 15.66
N CYS A 25 -5.00 7.09 15.87
CA CYS A 25 -4.50 8.26 15.15
C CYS A 25 -3.01 8.52 15.40
N ARG A 26 -2.56 8.40 16.66
CA ARG A 26 -1.17 8.57 17.05
C ARG A 26 -0.25 7.54 16.39
N ILE A 27 -0.64 6.26 16.46
CA ILE A 27 0.10 5.14 15.86
C ILE A 27 0.16 5.27 14.34
N ALA A 28 -0.95 5.66 13.71
CA ALA A 28 -1.04 5.81 12.26
C ALA A 28 -0.45 7.12 11.71
N GLY A 29 0.01 8.03 12.58
CA GLY A 29 0.50 9.35 12.16
C GLY A 29 -0.58 10.26 11.56
N ILE A 30 -1.86 10.06 11.90
CA ILE A 30 -2.99 10.80 11.37
C ILE A 30 -3.45 11.85 12.38
N LYS A 31 -3.74 13.08 11.93
CA LYS A 31 -4.38 14.09 12.78
C LYS A 31 -5.77 13.61 13.19
N ARG A 32 -6.08 13.60 14.49
CA ARG A 32 -7.39 13.19 15.03
C ARG A 32 -8.57 13.90 14.35
N THR A 33 -8.44 15.19 14.07
CA THR A 33 -9.46 15.99 13.38
C THR A 33 -9.72 15.50 11.94
N THR A 34 -8.68 15.03 11.24
CA THR A 34 -8.83 14.47 9.89
C THR A 34 -9.68 13.21 9.89
N LEU A 35 -9.39 12.26 10.79
CA LEU A 35 -10.18 11.03 10.89
C LEU A 35 -11.63 11.35 11.31
N ALA A 36 -11.81 12.22 12.30
CA ALA A 36 -13.14 12.65 12.73
C ALA A 36 -13.96 13.26 11.58
N GLN A 37 -13.36 14.16 10.79
CA GLN A 37 -14.03 14.78 9.65
C GLN A 37 -14.42 13.75 8.57
N GLN A 38 -13.55 12.78 8.30
CA GLN A 38 -13.85 11.70 7.34
C GLN A 38 -15.03 10.84 7.80
N LEU A 39 -15.06 10.49 9.09
CA LEU A 39 -16.17 9.74 9.69
C LEU A 39 -17.49 10.52 9.62
N VAL A 40 -17.47 11.81 9.98
CA VAL A 40 -18.65 12.69 9.91
C VAL A 40 -19.18 12.83 8.48
N ARG A 41 -18.29 12.92 7.49
CA ARG A 41 -18.66 12.98 6.06
C ARG A 41 -19.13 11.64 5.49
N GLY A 42 -19.06 10.56 6.27
CA GLY A 42 -19.44 9.22 5.86
C GLY A 42 -18.43 8.52 4.93
N LYS A 43 -17.29 9.16 4.64
CA LYS A 43 -16.32 8.76 3.61
C LYS A 43 -14.91 8.82 4.15
N VAL A 44 -14.23 7.68 4.17
CA VAL A 44 -12.86 7.53 4.68
C VAL A 44 -11.91 7.34 3.50
N ALA A 45 -10.77 8.03 3.50
CA ALA A 45 -9.79 7.88 2.44
C ALA A 45 -9.06 6.53 2.56
N GLU A 46 -8.75 5.88 1.45
CA GLU A 46 -7.92 4.65 1.44
C GLU A 46 -6.59 4.86 2.16
N SER A 47 -5.95 6.03 1.94
CA SER A 47 -4.69 6.40 2.59
C SER A 47 -4.77 6.39 4.12
N THR A 48 -5.95 6.66 4.69
CA THR A 48 -6.20 6.61 6.13
C THR A 48 -6.20 5.17 6.61
N LEU A 49 -6.89 4.26 5.89
CA LEU A 49 -6.82 2.83 6.17
C LEU A 49 -5.39 2.31 6.01
N VAL A 50 -4.70 2.63 4.92
CA VAL A 50 -3.32 2.19 4.67
C VAL A 50 -2.37 2.64 5.78
N SER A 51 -2.50 3.88 6.25
CA SER A 51 -1.66 4.41 7.33
C SER A 51 -1.94 3.70 8.66
N ILE A 52 -3.22 3.41 8.97
CA ILE A 52 -3.58 2.62 10.16
C ILE A 52 -3.07 1.19 10.02
N SER A 53 -3.29 0.53 8.88
CA SER A 53 -2.80 -0.83 8.63
C SER A 53 -1.29 -0.91 8.88
N ARG A 54 -0.50 0.02 8.32
CA ARG A 54 0.95 0.08 8.57
C ARG A 54 1.31 0.30 10.04
N GLY A 55 0.60 1.22 10.71
CA GLY A 55 0.82 1.48 12.14
C GLY A 55 0.55 0.26 13.03
N PHE A 56 -0.38 -0.61 12.64
CA PHE A 56 -0.71 -1.86 13.34
C PHE A 56 -0.03 -3.10 12.74
N ASN A 57 0.93 -2.92 11.83
CA ASN A 57 1.64 -4.01 11.13
C ASN A 57 0.70 -5.00 10.40
N ILE A 58 -0.39 -4.50 9.85
CA ILE A 58 -1.37 -5.23 9.05
C ILE A 58 -1.05 -4.99 7.58
N ASN A 59 -1.11 -6.04 6.76
CA ASN A 59 -0.96 -5.92 5.32
C ASN A 59 -2.09 -5.02 4.75
N PRO A 60 -1.76 -3.85 4.16
CA PRO A 60 -2.78 -2.92 3.66
C PRO A 60 -3.64 -3.47 2.53
N VAL A 61 -3.09 -4.35 1.69
CA VAL A 61 -3.83 -4.99 0.58
C VAL A 61 -4.87 -5.94 1.15
N GLN A 62 -4.50 -6.76 2.14
CA GLN A 62 -5.46 -7.61 2.84
C GLN A 62 -6.51 -6.79 3.59
N ALA A 63 -6.14 -5.67 4.21
CA ALA A 63 -7.10 -4.80 4.87
C ALA A 63 -8.10 -4.20 3.88
N LEU A 64 -7.64 -3.70 2.73
CA LEU A 64 -8.51 -3.20 1.66
C LEU A 64 -9.45 -4.29 1.14
N SER A 65 -8.98 -5.52 0.97
CA SER A 65 -9.78 -6.63 0.42
C SER A 65 -10.96 -7.07 1.33
N THR A 66 -11.00 -6.59 2.57
CA THR A 66 -12.16 -6.77 3.46
C THR A 66 -13.38 -5.94 3.04
N PHE A 67 -13.19 -4.91 2.20
CA PHE A 67 -14.25 -4.03 1.73
C PHE A 67 -14.75 -4.48 0.36
N ASP A 68 -16.07 -4.45 0.15
CA ASP A 68 -16.69 -4.93 -1.11
C ASP A 68 -16.12 -4.24 -2.36
N LEU A 69 -15.75 -2.95 -2.24
CA LEU A 69 -15.14 -2.18 -3.32
C LEU A 69 -13.79 -2.73 -3.81
N TYR A 70 -13.10 -3.50 -2.97
CA TYR A 70 -11.81 -4.12 -3.28
C TYR A 70 -11.86 -5.64 -3.09
N ALA A 71 -13.04 -6.25 -3.22
CA ALA A 71 -13.18 -7.70 -3.09
C ALA A 71 -12.26 -8.47 -4.06
N ASP A 72 -11.97 -7.88 -5.22
CA ASP A 72 -11.06 -8.45 -6.23
C ASP A 72 -9.59 -8.47 -5.79
N LEU A 73 -9.23 -7.78 -4.71
CA LEU A 73 -7.91 -7.90 -4.08
C LEU A 73 -7.79 -9.16 -3.20
N ARG A 74 -8.85 -9.97 -3.07
CA ARG A 74 -8.80 -11.25 -2.37
C ARG A 74 -8.13 -12.29 -3.25
N GLY A 75 -7.21 -13.05 -2.67
CA GLY A 75 -6.49 -14.12 -3.35
C GLY A 75 -5.02 -13.76 -3.59
N ASP A 76 -4.35 -14.61 -4.34
CA ASP A 76 -2.94 -14.40 -4.66
C ASP A 76 -2.79 -13.30 -5.71
N PRO A 77 -1.82 -12.40 -5.56
CA PRO A 77 -1.53 -11.41 -6.57
C PRO A 77 -1.17 -12.10 -7.88
N ILE A 78 -1.77 -11.64 -8.98
CA ILE A 78 -1.39 -12.10 -10.31
C ILE A 78 0.05 -11.63 -10.55
N PRO A 79 1.01 -12.55 -10.78
CA PRO A 79 2.38 -12.15 -11.03
C PRO A 79 2.43 -11.36 -12.36
N PRO A 80 3.22 -10.28 -12.42
CA PRO A 80 3.37 -9.52 -13.65
C PRO A 80 4.03 -10.40 -14.72
N THR A 81 3.60 -10.22 -15.96
CA THR A 81 4.24 -10.82 -17.12
C THR A 81 5.64 -10.22 -17.32
N PRO A 82 6.55 -10.93 -18.01
CA PRO A 82 7.86 -10.37 -18.35
C PRO A 82 7.79 -9.03 -19.10
N CYS A 83 6.79 -8.86 -19.98
CA CYS A 83 6.57 -7.62 -20.72
C CYS A 83 6.17 -6.47 -19.79
N GLU A 84 5.29 -6.72 -18.81
CA GLU A 84 4.92 -5.73 -17.79
C GLU A 84 6.10 -5.37 -16.90
N LEU A 85 6.98 -6.32 -16.57
CA LEU A 85 8.21 -6.02 -15.83
C LEU A 85 9.13 -5.09 -16.63
N VAL A 86 9.35 -5.38 -17.91
CA VAL A 86 10.18 -4.53 -18.78
C VAL A 86 9.58 -3.14 -18.96
N SER A 87 8.24 -3.01 -18.98
CA SER A 87 7.56 -1.71 -19.12
C SER A 87 7.74 -0.80 -17.90
N GLN A 88 8.12 -1.34 -16.74
CA GLN A 88 8.45 -0.55 -15.54
C GLN A 88 9.88 0.00 -15.55
N VAL A 89 10.72 -0.38 -16.51
CA VAL A 89 12.11 0.07 -16.60
C VAL A 89 12.21 1.19 -17.63
N ALA A 90 12.82 2.32 -17.23
CA ALA A 90 13.05 3.41 -18.16
C ALA A 90 13.95 2.95 -19.32
N THR A 91 13.61 3.35 -20.55
CA THR A 91 14.34 2.92 -21.75
C THR A 91 15.84 3.22 -21.68
N ILE A 92 16.22 4.34 -21.05
CA ILE A 92 17.62 4.70 -20.87
C ILE A 92 18.39 3.71 -19.99
N ASP A 93 17.75 3.17 -18.95
CA ASP A 93 18.37 2.21 -18.05
C ASP A 93 18.50 0.83 -18.72
N LEU A 94 17.53 0.46 -19.56
CA LEU A 94 17.65 -0.72 -20.44
C LEU A 94 18.84 -0.59 -21.39
N LEU A 95 19.01 0.56 -22.04
CA LEU A 95 20.13 0.80 -22.95
C LEU A 95 21.48 0.76 -22.22
N ARG A 96 21.58 1.40 -21.05
CA ARG A 96 22.77 1.32 -20.19
C ARG A 96 23.13 -0.14 -19.85
N ALA A 97 22.15 -0.92 -19.38
CA ALA A 97 22.36 -2.33 -19.04
C ALA A 97 22.74 -3.21 -20.25
N VAL A 98 22.36 -2.81 -21.48
CA VAL A 98 22.81 -3.49 -22.70
C VAL A 98 24.26 -3.13 -23.03
N VAL A 99 24.64 -1.85 -22.94
CA VAL A 99 26.03 -1.40 -23.14
C VAL A 99 26.95 -2.06 -22.11
N ASP A 100 26.59 -2.02 -20.83
CA ASP A 100 27.38 -2.60 -19.74
C ASP A 100 27.62 -4.10 -19.93
N ARG A 101 26.63 -4.86 -20.44
CA ARG A 101 26.78 -6.29 -20.74
C ARG A 101 27.61 -6.58 -21.99
N SER A 102 27.70 -5.62 -22.91
CA SER A 102 28.39 -5.80 -24.19
C SER A 102 29.89 -5.49 -24.09
N GLU A 103 30.33 -4.77 -23.05
CA GLU A 103 31.74 -4.48 -22.82
C GLU A 103 32.47 -5.70 -22.24
N PRO A 104 33.48 -6.27 -22.94
CA PRO A 104 34.25 -7.40 -22.43
C PRO A 104 35.05 -6.98 -21.19
N GLY A 105 34.71 -7.55 -20.05
CA GLY A 105 35.35 -7.28 -18.75
C GLY A 105 34.48 -6.57 -17.72
N SER A 106 33.28 -6.12 -18.10
CA SER A 106 32.30 -5.58 -17.15
C SER A 106 31.52 -6.72 -16.51
N ALA A 107 31.92 -7.11 -15.28
CA ALA A 107 31.04 -7.85 -14.39
C ALA A 107 30.30 -6.82 -13.52
N PRO A 108 28.99 -6.59 -13.70
CA PRO A 108 28.24 -5.77 -12.77
C PRO A 108 27.78 -6.67 -11.62
N ALA A 109 28.37 -6.49 -10.44
CA ALA A 109 27.70 -6.89 -9.21
C ALA A 109 26.43 -6.03 -9.05
N PRO A 110 25.25 -6.62 -8.78
CA PRO A 110 24.04 -5.83 -8.59
C PRO A 110 24.20 -5.02 -7.32
N ARG A 111 24.40 -3.70 -7.45
CA ARG A 111 24.23 -2.78 -6.32
C ARG A 111 22.74 -2.53 -6.13
N LEU A 112 22.08 -3.40 -5.38
CA LEU A 112 20.88 -3.01 -4.66
C LEU A 112 21.34 -1.99 -3.61
N SER A 113 20.94 -0.73 -3.79
CA SER A 113 21.20 0.32 -2.81
C SER A 113 20.29 0.07 -1.60
N GLU A 114 20.88 -0.01 -0.41
CA GLU A 114 20.19 -0.01 0.89
C GLU A 114 19.59 1.35 1.23
#